data_AF-A0A3D0H5Z3-F1
#
_entry.id   AF-A0A3D0H5Z3-F1
#
_cell.length_a   1.000
_cell.length_b   1.000
_cell.length_c   1.000
_cell.angle_alpha   90.00
_cell.angle_beta   90.00
_cell.angle_gamma   90.00
#
_symmetry.space_group_name_H-M   'P 1'
#
loop_
_entity.id
_entity.type
_entity.pdbx_description
1 polymer ?
#
loop_
_entity_poly.entity_id
_entity_poly.type
_entity_poly.pdbx_seq_one_letter_code
_entity_poly.pdbx_strand_id
1 'polypeptide(L)'
;MPELPEVETIRRYLEPAAGCRIRDVQRPRSRLQSISISPPLGQFRRRAVGRTIVAVRRAGKRVVLELDRPHADCIVMEPRMTGLVL
;
A
#
# COMPACT_ATOMS: atom_id res chain seq x y z
N MET A 1 -17.65 3.96 -0.02
CA MET A 1 -16.23 4.32 -0.11
C MET A 1 -15.83 4.49 1.32
N PRO A 2 -14.77 3.85 1.84
CA PRO A 2 -14.30 4.16 3.17
C PRO A 2 -14.09 5.67 3.29
N GLU A 3 -14.81 6.25 4.22
CA GLU A 3 -14.66 7.60 4.70
C GLU A 3 -13.40 7.73 5.55
N LEU A 4 -13.06 8.97 5.88
CA LEU A 4 -11.82 9.30 6.57
C LEU A 4 -11.61 8.47 7.86
N PRO A 5 -12.63 8.23 8.71
CA PRO A 5 -12.46 7.40 9.91
C PRO A 5 -12.09 5.95 9.60
N GLU A 6 -12.69 5.34 8.57
CA GLU A 6 -12.43 3.94 8.21
C GLU A 6 -11.02 3.79 7.62
N VAL A 7 -10.56 4.76 6.81
CA VAL A 7 -9.19 4.77 6.31
C VAL A 7 -8.17 4.96 7.45
N GLU A 8 -8.51 5.74 8.48
CA GLU A 8 -7.66 5.86 9.68
C GLU A 8 -7.60 4.54 10.47
N THR A 9 -8.72 3.81 10.58
CA THR A 9 -8.73 2.46 11.17
C THR A 9 -7.82 1.51 10.40
N ILE A 10 -7.90 1.51 9.07
CA ILE A 10 -7.01 0.70 8.22
C ILE A 10 -5.54 1.11 8.43
N ARG A 11 -5.24 2.41 8.49
CA ARG A 11 -3.90 2.92 8.73
C ARG A 11 -3.33 2.42 10.07
N ARG A 12 -4.13 2.45 11.14
CA ARG A 12 -3.73 1.94 12.47
C ARG A 12 -3.54 0.43 12.47
N TYR A 13 -4.41 -0.30 11.79
CA TYR A 13 -4.30 -1.75 11.66
C TYR A 13 -2.99 -2.17 10.97
N LEU A 14 -2.53 -1.38 9.99
CA LEU A 14 -1.27 -1.64 9.30
C LEU A 14 -0.03 -1.08 10.00
N GLU A 15 -0.17 -0.30 11.06
CA GLU A 15 0.95 0.30 11.80
C GLU A 15 2.06 -0.71 12.20
N PRO A 16 1.74 -1.96 12.61
CA PRO A 16 2.75 -2.98 12.89
C PRO A 16 3.64 -3.38 11.69
N ALA A 17 3.25 -3.05 10.46
CA ALA A 17 4.08 -3.28 9.29
C ALA A 17 5.28 -2.32 9.20
N ALA A 18 5.30 -1.22 9.95
CA ALA A 18 6.47 -0.36 10.06
C ALA A 18 7.65 -1.14 10.67
N GLY A 19 8.84 -1.01 10.07
CA GLY A 19 10.03 -1.80 10.38
C GLY A 19 10.12 -3.14 9.62
N CYS A 20 9.05 -3.59 8.96
CA CYS A 20 9.08 -4.82 8.18
C CYS A 20 9.66 -4.61 6.79
N ARG A 21 10.37 -5.64 6.29
CA ARG A 21 10.94 -5.67 4.93
C ARG A 21 10.03 -6.39 3.95
N ILE A 22 9.73 -5.75 2.83
CA ILE A 22 8.91 -6.31 1.76
C ILE A 22 9.70 -7.43 1.07
N ARG A 23 9.24 -8.67 1.20
CA ARG A 23 9.89 -9.84 0.59
C ARG A 23 9.47 -10.07 -0.86
N ASP A 24 8.21 -9.82 -1.17
CA ASP A 24 7.67 -9.99 -2.51
C ASP A 24 6.46 -9.08 -2.73
N VAL A 25 6.11 -8.85 -3.99
CA VAL A 25 4.87 -8.19 -4.40
C VAL A 25 4.23 -9.02 -5.51
N GLN A 26 3.01 -9.48 -5.25
CA GLN A 26 2.27 -10.34 -6.16
C GLN A 26 0.93 -9.70 -6.53
N ARG A 27 0.48 -9.97 -7.75
CA ARG A 27 -0.89 -9.67 -8.20
C ARG A 27 -1.58 -11.01 -8.46
N PRO A 28 -2.36 -11.53 -7.49
CA PRO A 28 -3.11 -12.75 -7.68
C PRO A 28 -4.08 -12.62 -8.86
N ARG A 29 -4.37 -13.76 -9.50
CA ARG A 29 -5.47 -13.81 -10.47
C ARG A 29 -6.78 -13.54 -9.73
N SER A 30 -7.57 -12.61 -10.25
CA SER A 30 -8.89 -12.29 -9.71
C SER A 30 -9.90 -12.27 -10.84
N ARG A 31 -11.10 -12.78 -10.56
CA ARG A 31 -12.27 -12.68 -11.46
C ARG A 31 -13.03 -11.36 -11.26
N LEU A 32 -12.67 -10.58 -10.24
CA LEU A 32 -13.28 -9.29 -9.93
C LEU A 32 -12.65 -8.16 -10.77
N GLN A 33 -13.23 -6.97 -10.67
CA GLN A 33 -12.70 -5.79 -11.32
C GLN A 33 -11.22 -5.59 -10.98
N SER A 34 -10.41 -5.39 -12.03
CA SER A 34 -8.97 -5.21 -11.92
C SER A 34 -8.63 -3.99 -11.08
N ILE A 35 -7.82 -4.17 -10.03
CA ILE A 35 -7.13 -3.06 -9.36
C ILE A 35 -6.16 -2.43 -10.35
N SER A 36 -6.26 -1.12 -10.57
CA SER A 36 -5.29 -0.38 -11.35
C SER A 36 -3.99 -0.26 -10.55
N ILE A 37 -2.88 -0.69 -11.15
CA ILE A 37 -1.55 -0.61 -10.54
C ILE A 37 -0.68 0.23 -11.47
N SER A 38 -0.20 1.34 -10.96
CA SER A 38 0.77 2.21 -11.63
C SER A 38 1.91 2.51 -10.66
N PRO A 39 3.18 2.36 -11.06
CA PRO A 39 3.66 1.87 -12.37
C PRO A 39 3.32 0.40 -12.65
N PRO A 40 3.56 -0.13 -13.88
CA PRO A 40 3.36 -1.54 -14.19
C PRO A 40 4.03 -2.48 -13.18
N LEU A 41 3.40 -3.64 -12.92
CA LEU A 41 3.76 -4.51 -11.79
C LEU A 41 5.25 -4.87 -11.72
N GLY A 42 5.92 -5.10 -12.85
CA GLY A 42 7.36 -5.40 -12.88
C GLY A 42 8.21 -4.25 -12.33
N GLN A 43 7.91 -3.01 -12.71
CA GLN A 43 8.60 -1.83 -12.21
C GLN A 43 8.23 -1.55 -10.75
N PHE A 44 6.94 -1.72 -10.39
CA PHE A 44 6.47 -1.61 -9.01
C PHE A 44 7.25 -2.57 -8.11
N ARG A 45 7.31 -3.85 -8.48
CA ARG A 45 8.02 -4.90 -7.72
C ARG A 45 9.50 -4.59 -7.55
N ARG A 46 10.18 -4.14 -8.62
CA ARG A 46 11.60 -3.75 -8.58
C ARG A 46 11.87 -2.59 -7.61
N ARG A 47 10.92 -1.68 -7.44
CA ARG A 47 11.05 -0.53 -6.52
C ARG A 47 10.77 -0.92 -5.08
N ALA A 48 9.78 -1.78 -4.85
CA ALA A 48 9.28 -2.14 -3.51
C ALA A 48 10.02 -3.31 -2.85
N VAL A 49 10.35 -4.37 -3.59
CA VAL A 49 10.94 -5.58 -3.00
C VAL A 49 12.33 -5.30 -2.41
N GLY A 50 12.55 -5.83 -1.21
CA GLY A 50 13.76 -5.65 -0.43
C GLY A 50 13.79 -4.34 0.36
N ARG A 51 12.75 -3.49 0.27
CA ARG A 51 12.66 -2.24 1.03
C ARG A 51 12.01 -2.44 2.38
N THR A 52 12.39 -1.60 3.33
CA THR A 52 11.76 -1.53 4.66
C THR A 52 10.67 -0.47 4.64
N ILE A 53 9.50 -0.81 5.19
CA ILE A 53 8.44 0.16 5.45
C ILE A 53 8.87 0.99 6.67
N VAL A 54 9.02 2.30 6.53
CA VAL A 54 9.46 3.17 7.63
C VAL A 54 8.30 3.82 8.36
N ALA A 55 7.17 4.02 7.68
CA ALA A 55 5.96 4.53 8.28
C ALA A 55 4.73 4.11 7.49
N VAL A 56 3.61 4.02 8.20
CA VAL A 56 2.27 3.93 7.61
C VAL A 56 1.56 5.25 7.90
N ARG A 57 1.12 5.94 6.85
CA ARG A 57 0.42 7.23 6.91
C ARG A 57 -0.92 7.16 6.19
N ARG A 58 -1.68 8.24 6.30
CA ARG A 58 -2.91 8.47 5.55
C ARG A 58 -2.83 9.80 4.83
N ALA A 59 -3.31 9.83 3.59
CA ALA A 59 -3.49 11.05 2.81
C ALA A 59 -4.93 11.07 2.27
N GLY A 60 -5.82 11.77 2.97
CA GLY A 60 -7.25 11.76 2.64
C GLY A 60 -7.84 10.34 2.72
N LYS A 61 -8.36 9.83 1.60
CA LYS A 61 -8.93 8.49 1.49
C LYS A 61 -7.93 7.41 1.05
N ARG A 62 -6.63 7.69 1.22
CA ARG A 62 -5.53 6.80 0.82
C ARG A 62 -4.67 6.41 2.00
N VAL A 63 -4.22 5.16 2.00
CA VAL A 63 -3.19 4.66 2.90
C VAL A 63 -1.85 4.73 2.18
N VAL A 64 -0.81 5.17 2.88
CA VAL A 64 0.53 5.39 2.32
C VAL A 64 1.54 4.61 3.16
N LEU A 65 2.30 3.73 2.50
CA LEU A 65 3.47 3.08 3.10
C LEU A 65 4.71 3.81 2.61
N GLU A 66 5.43 4.47 3.51
CA GLU A 66 6.71 5.12 3.22
C GLU A 66 7.82 4.07 3.22
N LEU A 67 8.71 4.11 2.24
CA LEU A 67 9.84 3.17 2.12
C LEU A 67 11.18 3.84 2.44
N ASP A 68 12.16 3.03 2.84
CA ASP A 68 13.54 3.42 3.24
C ASP A 68 14.46 3.97 2.11
N ARG A 69 13.91 4.63 1.08
CA ARG A 69 14.68 5.17 -0.05
C ARG A 69 15.15 6.61 0.18
N PRO A 70 16.34 6.98 -0.32
CA PRO A 70 16.62 8.37 -0.63
C PRO A 70 15.63 8.83 -1.71
N HIS A 71 14.92 9.94 -1.46
CA HIS A 71 13.82 10.52 -2.28
C HIS A 71 12.40 9.94 -2.11
N ALA A 72 12.11 9.22 -1.02
CA ALA A 72 10.75 8.93 -0.52
C ALA A 72 9.81 8.21 -1.51
N ASP A 73 10.22 7.02 -1.98
CA ASP A 73 9.27 6.12 -2.65
C ASP A 73 8.17 5.69 -1.66
N CYS A 74 6.91 5.80 -2.09
CA CYS A 74 5.75 5.41 -1.29
C CYS A 74 4.87 4.40 -2.06
N ILE A 75 4.30 3.44 -1.34
CA ILE A 75 3.19 2.61 -1.84
C ILE A 75 1.89 3.27 -1.41
N VAL A 76 1.04 3.62 -2.37
CA VAL A 76 -0.24 4.28 -2.11
C VAL A 76 -1.38 3.34 -2.46
N MET A 77 -2.29 3.14 -1.52
CA MET A 77 -3.45 2.28 -1.67
C MET A 77 -4.73 3.10 -1.48
N GLU A 78 -5.65 2.97 -2.43
CA GLU A 78 -6.97 3.59 -2.35
C GLU A 78 -8.05 2.49 -2.34
N PRO A 79 -8.63 2.17 -1.16
CA PRO A 79 -9.58 1.06 -1.02
C PRO A 79 -10.95 1.24 -1.71
N ARG A 80 -11.17 2.30 -2.51
CA ARG A 80 -12.41 2.52 -3.31
C ARG A 80 -13.70 2.26 -2.54
N MET A 81 -14.72 1.58 -3.07
CA MET A 81 -16.00 1.37 -2.35
C MET A 81 -15.95 0.20 -1.36
N THR A 82 -15.31 -0.90 -1.75
CA THR A 82 -15.36 -2.21 -1.08
C THR A 82 -13.97 -2.81 -0.82
N GLY A 83 -12.91 -2.07 -1.15
CA GLY A 83 -11.54 -2.53 -0.95
C GLY A 83 -11.19 -2.56 0.52
N LEU A 84 -10.42 -3.58 0.89
CA LEU A 84 -9.90 -3.79 2.23
C LEU A 84 -8.38 -3.82 2.13
N VAL A 85 -7.71 -3.37 3.20
CA VAL A 85 -6.27 -3.59 3.38
C VAL A 85 -6.12 -4.33 4.70
N LEU A 86 -5.50 -5.51 4.64
CA LEU A 86 -5.46 -6.54 5.69
C LEU A 86 -4.01 -6.98 5.96
#